data_AF-A0A7S0FNQ0-F1
#
_entry.id   AF-A0A7S0FNQ0-F1
#
_cell.length_a   1.000
_cell.length_b   1.000
_cell.length_c   1.000
_cell.angle_alpha   90.00
_cell.angle_beta   90.00
_cell.angle_gamma   90.00
#
_symmetry.space_group_name_H-M   'P 1'
#
loop_
_entity.id
_entity.type
_entity.pdbx_description
1 polymer ?
#
loop_
_entity_poly.entity_id
_entity_poly.type
_entity_poly.pdbx_seq_one_letter_code
_entity_poly.pdbx_strand_id
1 'polypeptide(L)'
;RVQQVVRNQFDCQRLKGARLETQPTATSCFGSHLDERLFYSELMGAIYTDSMVLSALSLAFLEDSGWYKANYTNAGLSPFGHRAGCDFVQKDCIVDGKVPEYAEDFFCDTPLDVTSQGTPLIYLETTMCDPSRRKKAACDLIDRSDLALDLLYGDPAEVPSEYSYFDNGNYGAAQMPLADF
;
A
#
# COMPACT_ATOMS: atom_id res chain seq x y z
N ARG A 1 -12.97 -6.74 18.35
CA ARG A 1 -12.75 -7.71 17.26
C ARG A 1 -11.55 -7.34 16.41
N VAL A 2 -11.45 -6.10 15.94
CA VAL A 2 -10.40 -5.59 15.04
C VAL A 2 -8.99 -6.03 15.44
N GLN A 3 -8.61 -5.84 16.71
CA GLN A 3 -7.29 -6.22 17.22
C GLN A 3 -6.93 -7.69 16.93
N GLN A 4 -7.85 -8.63 17.15
CA GLN A 4 -7.57 -10.05 16.91
C GLN A 4 -7.43 -10.34 15.41
N VAL A 5 -8.27 -9.69 14.59
CA VAL A 5 -8.23 -9.90 13.14
C VAL A 5 -6.91 -9.42 12.55
N VAL A 6 -6.43 -8.22 12.90
CA VAL A 6 -5.15 -7.74 12.37
C VAL A 6 -3.96 -8.55 12.86
N ARG A 7 -4.00 -9.05 14.10
CA ARG A 7 -2.98 -9.97 14.63
C ARG A 7 -2.91 -11.25 13.79
N ASN A 8 -4.06 -11.78 13.41
CA ASN A 8 -4.15 -12.97 12.58
C ASN A 8 -3.79 -12.69 11.11
N GLN A 9 -4.13 -11.51 10.58
CA GLN A 9 -3.81 -11.12 9.21
C GLN A 9 -2.29 -11.09 9.01
N PHE A 10 -1.56 -10.36 9.86
CA PHE A 10 -0.12 -10.18 9.71
C PHE A 10 0.72 -11.23 10.44
N ASP A 11 0.10 -12.14 11.21
CA ASP A 11 0.79 -13.01 12.17
C ASP A 11 1.68 -12.23 13.16
N CYS A 12 1.15 -11.12 13.68
CA CYS A 12 1.85 -10.26 14.63
C CYS A 12 1.01 -9.99 15.88
N GLN A 13 1.24 -10.76 16.95
CA GLN A 13 0.46 -10.67 18.19
C GLN A 13 0.69 -9.37 18.99
N ARG A 14 1.72 -8.58 18.64
CA ARG A 14 2.02 -7.30 19.29
C ARG A 14 1.10 -6.16 18.86
N LEU A 15 0.33 -6.34 17.78
CA LEU A 15 -0.55 -5.30 17.25
C LEU A 15 -1.65 -4.93 18.25
N LYS A 16 -1.92 -3.63 18.34
CA LYS A 16 -2.96 -3.07 19.21
C LYS A 16 -4.29 -2.85 18.49
N GLY A 17 -4.26 -2.70 17.16
CA GLY A 17 -5.42 -2.44 16.30
C GLY A 17 -4.96 -2.25 14.85
N ALA A 18 -5.90 -1.91 13.96
CA ALA A 18 -5.59 -1.52 12.58
C ALA A 18 -5.15 -0.05 12.54
N ARG A 19 -4.16 0.27 11.69
CA ARG A 19 -3.80 1.65 11.37
C ARG A 19 -4.90 2.25 10.48
N LEU A 20 -5.29 3.48 10.79
CA LEU A 20 -6.14 4.29 9.91
C LEU A 20 -5.25 5.14 9.02
N GLU A 21 -5.75 5.52 7.87
CA GLU A 21 -5.03 6.35 6.92
C GLU A 21 -4.64 7.70 7.56
N THR A 22 -3.34 7.96 7.60
CA THR A 22 -2.76 9.16 8.21
C THR A 22 -2.44 10.26 7.21
N GLN A 23 -2.50 9.95 5.92
CA GLN A 23 -2.30 10.91 4.85
C GLN A 23 -3.64 11.51 4.39
N PRO A 24 -3.66 12.74 3.83
CA PRO A 24 -4.90 13.38 3.42
C PRO A 24 -5.59 12.63 2.28
N THR A 25 -6.76 12.04 2.55
CA THR A 25 -7.61 11.39 1.52
C THR A 25 -8.78 12.27 1.08
N ALA A 26 -9.00 13.40 1.74
CA ALA A 26 -10.08 14.36 1.51
C ALA A 26 -9.72 15.71 2.15
N THR A 27 -10.72 16.56 2.45
CA THR A 27 -10.53 17.82 3.19
C THR A 27 -10.14 17.64 4.67
N SER A 28 -10.00 16.40 5.15
CA SER A 28 -9.59 16.05 6.51
C SER A 28 -8.12 15.64 6.54
N CYS A 29 -7.39 16.02 7.60
CA CYS A 29 -5.99 15.64 7.81
C CYS A 29 -5.79 14.13 8.06
N PHE A 30 -6.85 13.43 8.45
CA PHE A 30 -6.88 11.97 8.64
C PHE A 30 -8.02 11.39 7.81
N GLY A 31 -7.76 10.28 7.13
CA GLY A 31 -8.76 9.61 6.30
C GLY A 31 -9.81 8.87 7.14
N SER A 32 -10.96 8.61 6.54
CA SER A 32 -11.99 7.68 7.07
C SER A 32 -11.72 6.23 6.62
N HIS A 33 -10.50 5.96 6.20
CA HIS A 33 -10.09 4.73 5.51
C HIS A 33 -9.08 3.96 6.35
N LEU A 34 -8.97 2.67 6.06
CA LEU A 34 -7.84 1.88 6.49
C LEU A 34 -6.59 2.32 5.74
N ASP A 35 -5.48 2.22 6.45
CA ASP A 35 -4.18 2.61 5.96
C ASP A 35 -3.74 1.86 4.69
N GLU A 36 -3.42 2.58 3.62
CA GLU A 36 -3.15 1.96 2.32
C GLU A 36 -1.86 1.11 2.35
N ARG A 37 -0.80 1.57 3.04
CA ARG A 37 0.48 0.86 3.15
C ARG A 37 0.30 -0.55 3.73
N LEU A 38 -0.60 -0.72 4.69
CA LEU A 38 -0.82 -2.01 5.36
C LEU A 38 -2.00 -2.79 4.79
N PHE A 39 -2.95 -2.13 4.13
CA PHE A 39 -4.25 -2.68 3.77
C PHE A 39 -4.63 -2.46 2.29
N TYR A 40 -3.66 -2.48 1.37
CA TYR A 40 -3.82 -2.36 -0.09
C TYR A 40 -5.04 -3.10 -0.71
N SER A 41 -5.33 -4.31 -0.25
CA SER A 41 -6.45 -5.12 -0.77
C SER A 41 -7.75 -4.99 0.04
N GLU A 42 -7.90 -3.98 0.88
CA GLU A 42 -9.08 -3.80 1.74
C GLU A 42 -10.15 -2.92 1.07
N LEU A 43 -11.40 -3.36 1.13
CA LEU A 43 -12.56 -2.61 0.63
C LEU A 43 -12.72 -1.20 1.23
N MET A 44 -12.30 -0.99 2.47
CA MET A 44 -12.31 0.27 3.21
C MET A 44 -10.96 1.02 3.12
N GLY A 45 -10.06 0.60 2.22
CA GLY A 45 -8.88 1.37 1.83
C GLY A 45 -9.26 2.67 1.12
N ALA A 46 -8.31 3.59 1.02
CA ALA A 46 -8.54 4.91 0.44
C ALA A 46 -8.44 4.91 -1.09
N ILE A 47 -7.66 3.98 -1.65
CA ILE A 47 -7.45 3.86 -3.08
C ILE A 47 -8.27 2.70 -3.60
N TYR A 48 -9.10 2.95 -4.63
CA TYR A 48 -9.76 1.85 -5.33
C TYR A 48 -8.73 0.97 -6.02
N THR A 49 -8.60 -0.27 -5.57
CA THR A 49 -7.79 -1.27 -6.26
C THR A 49 -8.67 -2.40 -6.74
N ASP A 50 -8.26 -2.92 -7.88
CA ASP A 50 -8.94 -3.98 -8.58
C ASP A 50 -8.68 -5.36 -7.88
N SER A 51 -7.94 -5.33 -6.76
CA SER A 51 -7.58 -6.42 -5.85
C SER A 51 -8.30 -6.35 -4.49
N MET A 52 -9.20 -5.38 -4.28
CA MET A 52 -9.99 -5.21 -3.08
C MET A 52 -10.83 -6.44 -2.69
N VAL A 53 -10.93 -6.69 -1.38
CA VAL A 53 -11.76 -7.75 -0.80
C VAL A 53 -12.54 -7.24 0.42
N LEU A 54 -13.77 -7.72 0.61
CA LEU A 54 -14.47 -7.59 1.88
C LEU A 54 -13.78 -8.50 2.90
N SER A 55 -12.80 -7.98 3.62
CA SER A 55 -11.97 -8.78 4.51
C SER A 55 -12.61 -9.00 5.87
N ALA A 56 -12.02 -9.89 6.68
CA ALA A 56 -12.38 -10.02 8.08
C ALA A 56 -12.19 -8.71 8.88
N LEU A 57 -11.32 -7.81 8.42
CA LEU A 57 -11.05 -6.53 9.07
C LEU A 57 -12.21 -5.56 8.91
N SER A 58 -12.69 -5.33 7.68
CA SER A 58 -13.95 -4.62 7.40
C SER A 58 -15.09 -5.13 8.29
N LEU A 59 -15.30 -6.44 8.32
CA LEU A 59 -16.37 -7.06 9.11
C LEU A 59 -16.19 -6.83 10.61
N ALA A 60 -14.97 -6.93 11.12
CA ALA A 60 -14.65 -6.68 12.51
C ALA A 60 -14.82 -5.21 12.90
N PHE A 61 -14.49 -4.27 12.01
CA PHE A 61 -14.71 -2.85 12.23
C PHE A 61 -16.21 -2.54 12.35
N LEU A 62 -17.02 -3.07 11.42
CA LEU A 62 -18.48 -2.93 11.46
C LEU A 62 -19.09 -3.57 12.70
N GLU A 63 -18.62 -4.75 13.14
CA GLU A 63 -19.10 -5.36 14.39
C GLU A 63 -18.67 -4.55 15.63
N ASP A 64 -17.43 -4.06 15.69
CA ASP A 64 -16.93 -3.25 16.82
C ASP A 64 -17.61 -1.88 16.93
N SER A 65 -18.21 -1.36 15.83
CA SER A 65 -19.07 -0.17 15.87
C SER A 65 -20.34 -0.35 16.71
N GLY A 66 -20.74 -1.61 16.95
CA GLY A 66 -21.96 -1.97 17.67
C GLY A 66 -23.25 -1.93 16.85
N TRP A 67 -23.20 -1.52 15.57
CA TRP A 67 -24.39 -1.46 14.71
C TRP A 67 -24.71 -2.77 14.01
N TYR A 68 -23.72 -3.66 13.89
CA TYR A 68 -23.83 -4.88 13.10
C TYR A 68 -23.39 -6.11 13.88
N LYS A 69 -23.91 -7.26 13.46
CA LYS A 69 -23.37 -8.58 13.83
C LYS A 69 -22.80 -9.21 12.57
N ALA A 70 -21.48 -9.27 12.47
CA ALA A 70 -20.83 -9.74 11.25
C ALA A 70 -20.93 -11.26 11.08
N ASN A 71 -21.02 -11.71 9.83
CA ASN A 71 -20.86 -13.11 9.45
C ASN A 71 -19.50 -13.32 8.77
N TYR A 72 -18.50 -13.74 9.55
CA TYR A 72 -17.13 -13.94 9.05
C TYR A 72 -16.98 -15.08 8.04
N THR A 73 -18.00 -15.92 7.83
CA THR A 73 -17.94 -16.96 6.77
C THR A 73 -17.92 -16.36 5.36
N ASN A 74 -18.34 -15.10 5.22
CA ASN A 74 -18.29 -14.33 3.97
C ASN A 74 -17.00 -13.50 3.83
N ALA A 75 -16.07 -13.58 4.78
CA ALA A 75 -14.83 -12.81 4.73
C ALA A 75 -13.92 -13.32 3.61
N GLY A 76 -13.48 -12.43 2.73
CA GLY A 76 -12.38 -12.69 1.81
C GLY A 76 -11.03 -12.68 2.53
N LEU A 77 -10.09 -13.48 2.03
CA LEU A 77 -8.70 -13.42 2.46
C LEU A 77 -8.00 -12.26 1.73
N SER A 78 -7.43 -11.32 2.50
CA SER A 78 -6.54 -10.29 1.97
C SER A 78 -5.15 -10.91 1.77
N PRO A 79 -4.63 -11.08 0.54
CA PRO A 79 -3.31 -11.66 0.33
C PRO A 79 -2.19 -10.72 0.77
N PHE A 80 -2.43 -9.41 0.71
CA PHE A 80 -1.45 -8.40 1.08
C PHE A 80 -1.14 -8.44 2.59
N GLY A 81 0.16 -8.52 2.92
CA GLY A 81 0.67 -8.66 4.29
C GLY A 81 0.28 -9.97 5.00
N HIS A 82 -0.34 -10.95 4.33
CA HIS A 82 -0.82 -12.15 5.02
C HIS A 82 0.34 -12.95 5.62
N ARG A 83 0.40 -13.04 6.95
CA ARG A 83 1.49 -13.69 7.72
C ARG A 83 2.88 -13.10 7.47
N ALA A 84 2.96 -11.84 7.05
CA ALA A 84 4.23 -11.17 6.79
C ALA A 84 5.08 -10.91 8.06
N GLY A 85 4.50 -11.09 9.25
CA GLY A 85 5.16 -10.92 10.53
C GLY A 85 5.13 -9.48 11.04
N CYS A 86 5.70 -9.27 12.22
CA CYS A 86 5.69 -7.95 12.85
C CYS A 86 6.57 -6.92 12.15
N ASP A 87 7.67 -7.36 11.53
CA ASP A 87 8.62 -6.45 10.88
C ASP A 87 7.99 -5.73 9.69
N PHE A 88 7.19 -6.43 8.88
CA PHE A 88 6.38 -5.84 7.81
C PHE A 88 5.51 -4.67 8.29
N VAL A 89 4.92 -4.79 9.48
CA VAL A 89 4.00 -3.77 10.02
C VAL A 89 4.76 -2.65 10.75
N GLN A 90 5.93 -2.94 11.34
CA GLN A 90 6.59 -2.05 12.29
C GLN A 90 7.82 -1.34 11.74
N LYS A 91 8.45 -1.87 10.70
CA LYS A 91 9.63 -1.30 10.05
C LYS A 91 9.26 -0.71 8.69
N ASP A 92 10.14 0.05 8.08
CA ASP A 92 9.88 0.70 6.79
C ASP A 92 9.77 -0.34 5.65
N CYS A 93 8.98 -0.03 4.62
CA CYS A 93 8.79 -0.89 3.46
C CYS A 93 10.04 -0.95 2.56
N ILE A 94 10.87 0.09 2.61
CA ILE A 94 12.15 0.22 1.92
C ILE A 94 13.16 0.78 2.91
N VAL A 95 14.35 0.20 2.96
CA VAL A 95 15.46 0.63 3.83
C VAL A 95 16.69 0.82 2.97
N ASP A 96 17.30 2.01 3.03
CA ASP A 96 18.49 2.37 2.25
C ASP A 96 18.30 2.09 0.74
N GLY A 97 17.13 2.45 0.20
CA GLY A 97 16.77 2.27 -1.20
C GLY A 97 16.57 0.81 -1.64
N LYS A 98 16.38 -0.12 -0.71
CA LYS A 98 16.14 -1.55 -0.98
C LYS A 98 14.94 -2.10 -0.26
N VAL A 99 14.18 -2.94 -0.95
CA VAL A 99 13.11 -3.74 -0.31
C VAL A 99 13.77 -4.81 0.58
N PRO A 100 13.51 -4.81 1.89
CA PRO A 100 14.02 -5.84 2.80
C PRO A 100 13.22 -7.15 2.67
N GLU A 101 13.81 -8.26 3.13
CA GLU A 101 13.25 -9.63 3.02
C GLU A 101 11.78 -9.74 3.48
N TYR A 102 11.40 -9.03 4.55
CA TYR A 102 10.02 -9.07 5.07
C TYR A 102 8.98 -8.36 4.19
N ALA A 103 9.41 -7.67 3.13
CA ALA A 103 8.62 -6.80 2.27
C ALA A 103 8.65 -7.21 0.78
N GLU A 104 9.50 -8.16 0.38
CA GLU A 104 9.75 -8.55 -1.03
C GLU A 104 8.50 -8.99 -1.81
N ASP A 105 7.50 -9.56 -1.15
CA ASP A 105 6.25 -10.00 -1.80
C ASP A 105 5.21 -8.87 -1.98
N PHE A 106 5.47 -7.68 -1.43
CA PHE A 106 4.47 -6.62 -1.27
C PHE A 106 4.89 -5.27 -1.85
N PHE A 107 6.19 -4.98 -1.87
CA PHE A 107 6.77 -3.71 -2.31
C PHE A 107 7.84 -3.94 -3.38
N CYS A 108 8.27 -2.86 -4.04
CA CYS A 108 9.28 -2.89 -5.10
C CYS A 108 10.18 -1.65 -5.01
N ASP A 109 11.42 -1.76 -5.49
CA ASP A 109 12.45 -0.71 -5.44
C ASP A 109 13.06 -0.39 -6.83
N THR A 110 12.40 -0.84 -7.90
CA THR A 110 12.87 -0.61 -9.27
C THR A 110 12.03 0.49 -9.92
N PRO A 111 12.61 1.67 -10.22
CA PRO A 111 11.88 2.77 -10.83
C PRO A 111 11.32 2.41 -12.20
N LEU A 112 10.18 3.00 -12.54
CA LEU A 112 9.54 2.92 -13.84
C LEU A 112 10.17 3.95 -14.78
N ASP A 113 10.81 3.48 -15.84
CA ASP A 113 11.31 4.36 -16.90
C ASP A 113 10.15 4.93 -17.73
N VAL A 114 10.27 6.20 -18.13
CA VAL A 114 9.33 6.86 -19.04
C VAL A 114 10.05 7.40 -20.27
N THR A 115 9.34 7.43 -21.40
CA THR A 115 9.83 8.14 -22.58
C THR A 115 9.78 9.64 -22.37
N SER A 116 10.50 10.42 -23.19
CA SER A 116 10.41 11.89 -23.19
C SER A 116 9.01 12.46 -23.48
N GLN A 117 8.06 11.60 -23.86
CA GLN A 117 6.66 11.94 -24.11
C GLN A 117 5.75 11.54 -22.92
N GLY A 118 6.33 11.12 -21.79
CA GLY A 118 5.59 10.67 -20.62
C GLY A 118 4.90 9.32 -20.82
N THR A 119 5.45 8.43 -21.65
CA THR A 119 4.88 7.08 -21.80
C THR A 119 5.66 6.08 -20.97
N PRO A 120 5.01 5.30 -20.08
CA PRO A 120 5.66 4.22 -19.34
C PRO A 120 6.33 3.20 -20.25
N LEU A 121 7.59 2.88 -19.97
CA LEU A 121 8.32 1.81 -20.62
C LEU A 121 8.13 0.50 -19.85
N ILE A 122 6.96 -0.11 -20.06
CA ILE A 122 6.59 -1.40 -19.45
C ILE A 122 7.08 -2.53 -20.37
N TYR A 123 8.22 -3.11 -20.03
CA TYR A 123 8.79 -4.27 -20.71
C TYR A 123 8.51 -5.55 -19.92
N LEU A 124 8.67 -6.71 -20.55
CA LEU A 124 8.51 -8.00 -19.86
C LEU A 124 9.40 -8.10 -18.62
N GLU A 125 10.61 -7.50 -18.67
CA GLU A 125 11.59 -7.53 -17.59
C GLU A 125 11.25 -6.58 -16.42
N THR A 126 10.45 -5.55 -16.66
CA THR A 126 9.97 -4.61 -15.63
C THR A 126 8.56 -4.93 -15.13
N THR A 127 7.92 -5.96 -15.71
CA THR A 127 6.62 -6.46 -15.27
C THR A 127 6.75 -7.55 -14.22
N MET A 128 5.88 -7.49 -13.21
CA MET A 128 5.77 -8.46 -12.13
C MET A 128 4.31 -8.89 -11.92
N CYS A 129 4.07 -9.79 -10.98
CA CYS A 129 2.72 -10.04 -10.49
C CYS A 129 2.33 -8.98 -9.47
N ASP A 130 1.05 -8.59 -9.45
CA ASP A 130 0.52 -7.83 -8.32
C ASP A 130 0.59 -8.67 -7.02
N PRO A 131 0.52 -8.07 -5.82
CA PRO A 131 0.57 -8.83 -4.56
C PRO A 131 -0.53 -9.91 -4.42
N SER A 132 -1.66 -9.80 -5.14
CA SER A 132 -2.67 -10.86 -5.18
C SER A 132 -2.35 -12.02 -6.15
N ARG A 133 -1.30 -11.87 -6.97
CA ARG A 133 -0.84 -12.82 -8.00
C ARG A 133 -1.90 -13.17 -9.04
N ARG A 134 -2.82 -12.24 -9.31
CA ARG A 134 -3.90 -12.40 -10.30
C ARG A 134 -3.73 -11.54 -11.53
N LYS A 135 -2.83 -10.56 -11.48
CA LYS A 135 -2.64 -9.55 -12.53
C LYS A 135 -1.16 -9.31 -12.77
N LYS A 136 -0.87 -8.76 -13.96
CA LYS A 136 0.44 -8.16 -14.25
C LYS A 136 0.44 -6.75 -13.67
N ALA A 137 1.56 -6.37 -13.08
CA ALA A 137 1.82 -5.06 -12.50
C ALA A 137 3.20 -4.58 -12.93
N ALA A 138 3.46 -3.29 -12.75
CA ALA A 138 4.78 -2.68 -12.78
C ALA A 138 4.97 -1.93 -11.47
N CYS A 139 6.22 -1.65 -11.10
CA CYS A 139 6.50 -0.91 -9.87
C CYS A 139 5.99 0.53 -9.99
N ASP A 140 5.18 0.97 -9.03
CA ASP A 140 4.75 2.36 -8.91
C ASP A 140 5.83 3.18 -8.19
N LEU A 141 7.03 3.22 -8.75
CA LEU A 141 8.16 3.99 -8.24
C LEU A 141 8.68 4.87 -9.36
N ILE A 142 8.79 6.17 -9.12
CA ILE A 142 9.20 7.13 -10.15
C ILE A 142 10.38 7.99 -9.67
N ASP A 143 11.21 8.44 -10.61
CA ASP A 143 12.23 9.46 -10.36
C ASP A 143 11.68 10.85 -10.65
N ARG A 144 11.29 11.60 -9.62
CA ARG A 144 10.66 12.92 -9.76
C ARG A 144 11.56 14.00 -10.36
N SER A 145 12.85 13.71 -10.59
CA SER A 145 13.70 14.59 -11.38
C SER A 145 13.44 14.48 -12.89
N ASP A 146 12.71 13.46 -13.34
CA ASP A 146 12.32 13.28 -14.74
C ASP A 146 11.06 14.10 -15.07
N LEU A 147 11.27 15.22 -15.77
CA LEU A 147 10.20 16.10 -16.25
C LEU A 147 9.20 15.42 -17.19
N ALA A 148 9.54 14.25 -17.77
CA ALA A 148 8.58 13.51 -18.57
C ALA A 148 7.44 12.90 -17.73
N LEU A 149 7.64 12.74 -16.42
CA LEU A 149 6.59 12.27 -15.51
C LEU A 149 5.48 13.30 -15.34
N ASP A 150 5.78 14.59 -15.47
CA ASP A 150 4.77 15.65 -15.39
C ASP A 150 3.70 15.50 -16.47
N LEU A 151 4.08 14.94 -17.63
CA LEU A 151 3.16 14.65 -18.74
C LEU A 151 2.22 13.48 -18.44
N LEU A 152 2.61 12.57 -17.55
CA LEU A 152 1.89 11.32 -17.26
C LEU A 152 1.06 11.40 -15.99
N TYR A 153 1.66 11.90 -14.91
CA TYR A 153 1.08 11.91 -13.57
C TYR A 153 0.64 13.30 -13.11
N GLY A 154 0.93 14.35 -13.90
CA GLY A 154 0.73 15.74 -13.48
C GLY A 154 1.84 16.18 -12.52
N ASP A 155 1.53 17.05 -11.58
CA ASP A 155 2.46 17.49 -10.52
C ASP A 155 2.28 16.58 -9.29
N PRO A 156 3.02 15.45 -9.16
CA PRO A 156 2.82 14.50 -8.09
C PRO A 156 3.23 15.12 -6.74
N ALA A 157 2.45 14.88 -5.68
CA ALA A 157 2.67 15.47 -4.35
C ALA A 157 4.10 15.25 -3.82
N GLU A 158 4.79 16.27 -3.31
CA GLU A 158 6.16 16.13 -2.79
C GLU A 158 6.29 14.98 -1.78
N VAL A 159 7.39 14.22 -1.84
CA VAL A 159 7.69 13.12 -0.91
C VAL A 159 8.08 13.72 0.45
N PRO A 160 7.32 13.48 1.52
CA PRO A 160 7.69 13.93 2.86
C PRO A 160 9.00 13.28 3.31
N SER A 161 9.79 14.01 4.12
CA SER A 161 11.08 13.49 4.60
C SER A 161 10.96 12.20 5.40
N GLU A 162 9.83 11.96 6.09
CA GLU A 162 9.57 10.71 6.81
C GLU A 162 9.37 9.49 5.89
N TYR A 163 9.06 9.72 4.61
CA TYR A 163 8.82 8.70 3.60
C TYR A 163 9.89 8.71 2.48
N SER A 164 11.01 9.41 2.71
CA SER A 164 12.13 9.47 1.78
C SER A 164 13.03 8.25 1.95
N TYR A 165 12.70 7.15 1.28
CA TYR A 165 13.43 5.87 1.40
C TYR A 165 14.74 5.75 0.61
N PHE A 166 15.06 6.76 -0.22
CA PHE A 166 16.20 6.74 -1.15
C PHE A 166 17.10 7.97 -0.96
N ASP A 167 18.40 7.84 -1.21
CA ASP A 167 19.46 8.82 -0.88
C ASP A 167 19.26 10.25 -1.44
N ASN A 168 18.41 10.43 -2.45
CA ASN A 168 18.17 11.72 -3.11
C ASN A 168 16.79 12.32 -2.82
N GLY A 169 15.89 11.61 -2.11
CA GLY A 169 14.51 12.05 -1.85
C GLY A 169 13.60 12.26 -3.07
N ASN A 170 14.15 12.09 -4.29
CA ASN A 170 13.42 12.26 -5.55
C ASN A 170 12.61 11.03 -5.94
N TYR A 171 12.77 9.91 -5.24
CA TYR A 171 12.05 8.67 -5.51
C TYR A 171 10.87 8.50 -4.56
N GLY A 172 9.74 8.09 -5.11
CA GLY A 172 8.57 7.69 -4.34
C GLY A 172 7.43 7.26 -5.25
N ALA A 173 6.32 6.82 -4.64
CA ALA A 173 5.14 6.41 -5.37
C ALA A 173 4.48 7.55 -6.17
N ALA A 174 3.94 7.20 -7.35
CA ALA A 174 3.23 8.15 -8.22
C ALA A 174 1.71 8.04 -8.04
N GLN A 175 1.16 6.84 -8.14
CA GLN A 175 -0.28 6.59 -8.08
C GLN A 175 -0.75 6.21 -6.68
N MET A 176 0.13 5.63 -5.85
CA MET A 176 -0.19 5.18 -4.50
C MET A 176 0.60 5.92 -3.42
N PRO A 177 0.60 7.27 -3.37
CA PRO A 177 1.32 8.01 -2.34
C PRO A 177 0.81 7.70 -0.92
N LEU A 178 -0.45 7.29 -0.79
CA LEU A 178 -1.05 6.88 0.49
C LEU A 178 -0.42 5.61 1.08
N ALA A 179 0.36 4.85 0.29
CA ALA A 179 1.11 3.69 0.76
C ALA A 179 2.42 4.06 1.48
N ASP A 180 2.46 5.23 2.11
CA ASP A 180 3.67 5.86 2.68
C ASP A 180 4.76 6.16 1.61
N PHE A 181 4.35 6.54 0.39
CA PHE A 181 5.22 6.83 -0.78
C PHE A 181 6.12 5.66 -1.24
#